data_AF-A0A0P9U6T7-F1
#
_entry.id   AF-A0A0P9U6T7-F1
#
_cell.length_a   1.000
_cell.length_b   1.000
_cell.length_c   1.000
_cell.angle_alpha   90.00
_cell.angle_beta   90.00
_cell.angle_gamma   90.00
#
_symmetry.space_group_name_H-M   'P 1'
#
loop_
_entity.id
_entity.type
_entity.pdbx_description
1 polymer ?
#
loop_
_entity_poly.entity_id
_entity_poly.type
_entity_poly.pdbx_seq_one_letter_code
_entity_poly.pdbx_strand_id
1 'polypeptide(L)'
;FRVSLNDLRAFPISARREAGFQLDRVQVGNEPDDWKPMTTVGPGAQEIRIRDAHGAFRVIYIAKFATAVYVLHCFQKKTQKTSKHDLDA
;
A
#
# COMPACT_ATOMS: atom_id res chain seq x y z
N PHE A 1 5.08 -13.58 -0.60
CA PHE A 1 5.97 -12.39 -0.58
C PHE A 1 6.59 -11.99 -1.93
N ARG A 2 6.59 -12.83 -2.98
CA ARG A 2 7.17 -12.48 -4.29
C ARG A 2 6.24 -11.62 -5.18
N VAL A 3 4.94 -11.64 -4.88
CA VAL A 3 3.87 -10.98 -5.64
C VAL A 3 3.85 -9.48 -5.36
N SER A 4 3.84 -9.05 -4.09
CA SER A 4 3.77 -7.63 -3.72
C SER A 4 4.94 -6.77 -4.20
N LEU A 5 6.17 -7.30 -4.22
CA LEU A 5 7.32 -6.57 -4.76
C LEU A 5 7.23 -6.39 -6.28
N ASN A 6 6.74 -7.40 -7.00
CA ASN A 6 6.52 -7.29 -8.45
C ASN A 6 5.38 -6.32 -8.76
N ASP A 7 4.31 -6.35 -7.97
CA ASP A 7 3.18 -5.41 -8.12
C ASP A 7 3.61 -3.97 -7.87
N LEU A 8 4.41 -3.73 -6.81
CA LEU A 8 4.98 -2.42 -6.53
C LEU A 8 5.92 -1.95 -7.66
N ARG A 9 6.68 -2.87 -8.25
CA ARG A 9 7.57 -2.58 -9.38
C ARG A 9 6.82 -2.28 -10.67
N ALA A 10 5.62 -2.83 -10.83
CA ALA A 10 4.75 -2.61 -11.98
C ALA A 10 4.00 -1.26 -11.91
N PHE A 11 4.03 -0.57 -10.78
CA PHE A 11 3.46 0.78 -10.69
C PHE A 11 4.19 1.75 -11.66
N PRO A 12 3.46 2.75 -12.18
CA PRO A 12 4.09 3.90 -12.84
C PRO A 12 5.17 4.52 -11.95
N ILE A 13 6.18 5.12 -12.58
CA ILE A 13 7.38 5.58 -11.86
C ILE A 13 7.07 6.60 -10.76
N SER A 14 6.08 7.46 -10.97
CA SER A 14 5.55 8.42 -9.98
C SER A 14 4.97 7.70 -8.76
N ALA A 15 3.98 6.83 -8.97
CA ALA A 15 3.34 6.08 -7.89
C ALA A 15 4.32 5.18 -7.13
N ARG A 16 5.29 4.58 -7.82
CA ARG A 16 6.33 3.74 -7.19
C ARG A 16 7.28 4.55 -6.31
N ARG A 17 7.69 5.74 -6.76
CA ARG A 17 8.53 6.64 -5.96
C ARG A 17 7.79 7.12 -4.73
N GLU A 18 6.53 7.52 -4.90
CA GLU A 18 5.68 7.94 -3.79
C GLU A 18 5.49 6.80 -2.78
N ALA A 19 5.18 5.59 -3.25
CA ALA A 19 5.06 4.43 -2.37
C ALA A 19 6.35 4.15 -1.59
N GLY A 20 7.51 4.24 -2.25
CA GLY A 20 8.81 4.08 -1.59
C GLY A 20 9.05 5.13 -0.51
N PHE A 21 8.76 6.40 -0.81
CA PHE A 21 8.91 7.51 0.14
C PHE A 21 8.00 7.34 1.37
N GLN A 22 6.73 6.97 1.16
CA GLN A 22 5.79 6.77 2.26
C GLN A 22 6.16 5.55 3.12
N LEU A 23 6.69 4.48 2.51
CA LEU A 23 7.18 3.32 3.26
C LEU A 23 8.45 3.65 4.07
N ASP A 24 9.36 4.45 3.51
CA ASP A 24 10.58 4.91 4.21
C ASP A 24 10.22 5.73 5.46
N ARG A 25 9.21 6.61 5.37
CA ARG A 25 8.66 7.33 6.52
C ARG A 25 8.20 6.38 7.63
N VAL A 26 7.44 5.35 7.27
CA VAL A 26 7.00 4.33 8.24
C VAL A 26 8.19 3.62 8.87
N GLN A 27 9.24 3.32 8.11
CA GLN A 27 10.45 2.67 8.63
C GLN A 27 11.17 3.52 9.67
N VAL A 28 11.18 4.85 9.53
CA VAL A 28 11.76 5.78 10.52
C VAL A 28 10.79 6.17 11.64
N GLY A 29 9.62 5.53 11.71
CA GLY A 29 8.63 5.74 12.77
C GLY A 29 7.67 6.92 12.54
N ASN A 30 7.67 7.50 11.34
CA ASN A 30 6.72 8.54 10.95
C ASN A 30 5.47 7.93 10.30
N GLU A 31 4.34 8.62 10.42
CA GLU A 31 3.13 8.23 9.70
C GLU A 31 3.20 8.65 8.22
N PRO A 32 2.60 7.86 7.29
CA PRO A 32 2.40 8.30 5.91
C PRO A 32 1.51 9.54 5.83
N ASP A 33 1.51 10.22 4.68
CA ASP A 33 0.67 11.41 4.47
C ASP A 33 -0.82 11.08 4.30
N ASP A 34 -1.15 10.04 3.52
CA ASP A 34 -2.52 9.59 3.30
C ASP A 34 -2.62 8.08 3.55
N TRP A 35 -3.14 7.72 4.73
CA TRP A 35 -3.29 6.33 5.13
C TRP A 35 -4.60 6.06 5.90
N LYS A 36 -4.95 4.78 6.01
CA LYS A 36 -6.09 4.32 6.83
C LYS A 36 -5.79 2.98 7.50
N PRO A 37 -6.18 2.75 8.76
CA PRO A 37 -6.12 1.42 9.37
C PRO A 37 -7.05 0.44 8.64
N MET A 38 -6.57 -0.79 8.45
CA MET A 38 -7.26 -1.89 7.77
C MET A 38 -7.57 -3.03 8.74
N THR A 39 -8.54 -2.81 9.63
CA THR A 39 -8.96 -3.80 10.64
C THR A 39 -9.45 -5.11 10.04
N THR A 40 -9.94 -5.10 8.80
CA THR A 40 -10.40 -6.29 8.08
C THR A 40 -9.27 -7.20 7.62
N VAL A 41 -8.06 -6.67 7.40
CA VAL A 41 -6.87 -7.45 7.02
C VAL A 41 -6.21 -8.07 8.26
N GLY A 42 -6.23 -7.34 9.37
CA GLY A 42 -5.78 -7.83 10.67
C GLY A 42 -5.25 -6.71 11.58
N PRO A 43 -4.98 -7.03 12.85
CA PRO A 43 -4.41 -6.07 13.80
C PRO A 43 -3.10 -5.47 13.28
N GLY A 44 -2.99 -4.15 13.28
CA GLY A 44 -1.78 -3.43 12.85
C GLY A 44 -1.62 -3.31 11.33
N ALA A 45 -2.56 -3.81 10.52
CA ALA A 45 -2.56 -3.56 9.08
C ALA A 45 -3.03 -2.14 8.76
N GLN A 46 -2.31 -1.48 7.86
CA GLN A 46 -2.55 -0.11 7.42
C GLN A 46 -2.46 -0.05 5.90
N GLU A 47 -3.21 0.87 5.30
CA GLU A 47 -3.24 1.11 3.86
C GLU A 47 -2.71 2.52 3.56
N ILE A 48 -1.65 2.64 2.75
CA ILE A 48 -1.22 3.91 2.14
C ILE A 48 -2.03 4.12 0.87
N ARG A 49 -2.54 5.34 0.68
CA ARG A 49 -3.34 5.73 -0.47
C ARG A 49 -2.56 6.74 -1.30
N ILE A 50 -2.24 6.37 -2.52
CA ILE A 50 -1.48 7.20 -3.45
C ILE A 50 -2.39 7.56 -4.60
N ARG A 51 -2.37 8.83 -5.02
CA ARG A 51 -3.07 9.31 -6.21
C ARG A 51 -2.09 10.06 -7.08
N ASP A 52 -2.06 9.70 -8.35
CA ASP A 52 -1.31 10.45 -9.37
C ASP A 52 -2.13 10.56 -10.66
N ALA A 53 -1.51 11.12 -11.70
CA ALA A 53 -2.13 11.26 -13.02
C ALA A 53 -2.54 9.92 -13.67
N HIS A 54 -1.95 8.80 -13.25
CA HIS A 54 -2.21 7.46 -13.75
C HIS A 54 -3.26 6.71 -12.91
N GLY A 55 -3.74 7.27 -11.81
CA GLY A 55 -4.89 6.78 -11.06
C GLY A 55 -4.66 6.70 -9.55
N ALA A 56 -5.33 5.76 -8.90
CA ALA A 56 -5.24 5.54 -7.47
C ALA A 56 -4.56 4.20 -7.18
N PHE A 57 -3.56 4.23 -6.31
CA PHE A 57 -2.74 3.09 -5.93
C PHE A 57 -2.83 2.90 -4.42
N ARG A 58 -2.82 1.64 -4.00
CA ARG A 58 -2.94 1.26 -2.60
C ARG A 58 -1.80 0.32 -2.23
N VAL A 59 -1.20 0.58 -1.07
CA VAL A 59 -0.14 -0.23 -0.49
C VAL A 59 -0.59 -0.65 0.90
N ILE A 60 -0.84 -1.94 1.08
CA ILE A 60 -1.23 -2.50 2.37
C ILE A 60 0.02 -3.03 3.06
N TYR A 61 0.26 -2.59 4.29
CA TYR A 61 1.42 -2.98 5.08
C TYR A 61 1.07 -3.25 6.54
N ILE A 62 1.97 -3.94 7.23
CA ILE A 62 1.96 -4.05 8.69
C ILE A 62 3.27 -3.45 9.20
N ALA A 63 3.17 -2.47 10.10
CA ALA A 63 4.28 -1.99 10.90
C ALA A 63 4.37 -2.81 12.19
N LYS A 64 5.45 -3.57 12.38
CA LYS A 64 5.73 -4.21 13.68
C LYS A 64 6.67 -3.30 14.46
N PHE A 65 6.33 -3.05 15.73
CA PHE A 65 7.13 -2.28 16.68
C PHE A 65 8.55 -2.87 16.80
N ALA A 66 9.48 -2.43 15.96
CA ALA A 66 10.91 -2.30 16.22
C ALA A 66 11.68 -1.85 14.98
N THR A 67 11.48 -2.45 13.80
CA THR A 67 12.40 -2.20 12.65
C THR A 67 11.89 -2.63 11.27
N ALA A 68 10.72 -3.25 11.15
CA ALA A 68 10.32 -3.91 9.90
C ALA A 68 8.91 -3.52 9.45
N VAL A 69 8.82 -3.06 8.20
CA VAL A 69 7.58 -2.81 7.48
C VAL A 69 7.36 -3.97 6.51
N TYR A 70 6.26 -4.71 6.72
CA TYR A 70 5.88 -5.82 5.85
C TYR A 70 4.84 -5.36 4.85
N VAL A 71 5.21 -5.27 3.57
CA VAL A 71 4.27 -4.96 2.50
C VAL A 71 3.52 -6.23 2.09
N LEU A 72 2.23 -6.26 2.40
CA LEU A 72 1.35 -7.39 2.14
C LEU A 72 0.88 -7.41 0.68
N HIS A 73 0.41 -6.26 0.20
CA HIS A 73 -0.20 -6.16 -1.13
C HIS A 73 -0.07 -4.74 -1.70
N CYS A 74 0.11 -4.66 -3.02
CA CYS A 74 0.17 -3.40 -3.76
C CYS A 74 -0.74 -3.53 -4.98
N PHE A 75 -1.67 -2.60 -5.18
CA PHE A 75 -2.54 -2.66 -6.34
C PHE A 75 -2.95 -1.27 -6.83
N GLN A 76 -3.17 -1.17 -8.13
CA GLN A 76 -3.81 -0.03 -8.76
C GLN A 76 -5.32 -0.27 -8.80
N LYS A 77 -6.11 0.69 -8.30
CA LYS A 77 -7.55 0.69 -8.55
C LYS A 77 -7.78 0.91 -10.05
N LYS A 78 -8.31 -0.12 -10.72
CA LYS A 78 -8.71 -0.06 -12.13
C LYS A 78 -9.92 0.87 -12.35
N THR A 79 -10.69 1.17 -11.31
CA THR A 79 -11.91 2.00 -11.35
C THR A 79 -12.08 2.83 -10.06
N GLN A 80 -12.65 4.03 -10.17
CA GLN A 80 -13.05 4.85 -9.01
C GLN A 80 -14.29 4.30 -8.28
N LYS A 81 -15.01 3.34 -8.86
CA LYS A 81 -16.17 2.68 -8.25
C LYS A 81 -15.79 1.32 -7.68
N THR A 82 -16.17 1.09 -6.43
CA THR A 82 -16.09 -0.19 -5.71
C THR A 82 -16.71 -1.32 -6.54
N SER A 83 -15.90 -2.21 -7.11
CA SER A 83 -16.38 -3.49 -7.63
C SER A 83 -16.39 -4.51 -6.48
N LYS A 84 -17.54 -5.15 -6.30
CA LYS A 84 -17.87 -6.05 -5.19
C LYS A 84 -17.28 -7.47 -5.35
N HIS A 85 -16.10 -7.61 -5.95
CA HIS A 85 -15.62 -8.89 -6.50
C HIS A 85 -14.10 -9.15 -6.41
N ASP A 86 -13.41 -8.72 -5.36
CA ASP A 86 -11.99 -9.10 -5.14
C ASP A 86 -11.74 -9.58 -3.70
N LEU A 87 -12.59 -10.50 -3.22
CA LEU A 87 -12.36 -11.26 -1.98
C LEU A 87 -12.76 -12.72 -2.21
N ASP A 88 -12.01 -13.45 -3.04
CA ASP A 88 -11.90 -14.92 -2.95
C ASP A 88 -10.78 -15.42 -3.89
N ALA A 89 -9.69 -15.88 -3.29
CA ALA A 89 -8.70 -16.80 -3.87
C ALA A 89 -8.02 -17.58 -2.74
#